data_AF-A0A3Q4H6F8-F1
#
_entry.id   AF-A0A3Q4H6F8-F1
#
_cell.length_a   1.000
_cell.length_b   1.000
_cell.length_c   1.000
_cell.angle_alpha   90.00
_cell.angle_beta   90.00
_cell.angle_gamma   90.00
#
_symmetry.space_group_name_H-M   'P 1'
#
loop_
_entity.id
_entity.type
_entity.pdbx_description
1 polymer ?
#
loop_
_entity_poly.entity_id
_entity_poly.type
_entity_poly.pdbx_seq_one_letter_code
_entity_poly.pdbx_strand_id
1 'polypeptide(L)'
;MKHNSNVPAFLTKLWTLVEDTDTNEFICWSQEGNSFLVLDEQRFAKEILPKFFKHNNMASFIRQLNMYGFRKVMHIDTGIVKQERDGPVEFQHPYFRQGQDDLLENIKRKVSNARPEDNKIRQEDLTKILASVQSVHSKQENIDARLATLKRSSGRTYMKRHNQMTGIVYRNISVFQRTTISWFLFLFLNRPILMNGNGKKPKFIHQIYDDKVCVEQVSKEWLLFTLCFSKVLFLSAALNKLEV
;
A
#
# COMPACT_ATOMS: atom_id res chain seq x y z
N MET A 1 -53.02 4.50 -22.98
CA MET A 1 -51.96 4.99 -23.90
C MET A 1 -52.56 5.18 -25.28
N LYS A 2 -52.10 6.16 -26.07
CA LYS A 2 -52.44 6.25 -27.50
C LYS A 2 -51.55 5.28 -28.27
N HIS A 3 -52.12 4.40 -29.10
CA HIS A 3 -51.34 3.44 -29.87
C HIS A 3 -50.66 4.13 -31.07
N ASN A 4 -49.55 4.83 -30.82
CA ASN A 4 -48.69 5.39 -31.86
C ASN A 4 -48.01 4.23 -32.63
N SER A 5 -48.46 3.99 -33.87
CA SER A 5 -48.07 2.83 -34.68
C SER A 5 -46.58 2.77 -35.03
N ASN A 6 -45.85 3.87 -34.86
CA ASN A 6 -44.41 3.96 -35.10
C ASN A 6 -43.54 3.47 -33.93
N VAL A 7 -44.11 3.17 -32.76
CA VAL A 7 -43.34 2.72 -31.58
C VAL A 7 -43.17 1.19 -31.60
N PRO A 8 -41.92 0.66 -31.61
CA PRO A 8 -41.67 -0.77 -31.52
C PRO A 8 -42.28 -1.41 -30.27
N ALA A 9 -43.04 -2.50 -30.44
CA ALA A 9 -43.79 -3.15 -29.35
C ALA A 9 -42.95 -3.63 -28.15
N PHE A 10 -41.62 -3.78 -28.29
CA PHE A 10 -40.73 -3.99 -27.16
C PHE A 10 -40.72 -2.80 -26.19
N LEU A 11 -40.67 -1.57 -26.72
CA LEU A 11 -40.58 -0.33 -25.95
C LEU A 11 -41.91 0.01 -25.29
N THR A 12 -43.03 -0.17 -25.98
CA THR A 12 -44.37 -0.02 -25.38
C THR A 12 -44.53 -0.98 -24.20
N LYS A 13 -44.17 -2.26 -24.37
CA LYS A 13 -44.22 -3.26 -23.30
C LYS A 13 -43.27 -2.95 -22.16
N LEU A 14 -42.05 -2.50 -22.45
CA LEU A 14 -41.08 -2.09 -21.43
C LEU A 14 -41.59 -0.89 -20.63
N TRP A 15 -42.16 0.12 -21.27
CA TRP A 15 -42.69 1.29 -20.57
C TRP A 15 -43.88 0.91 -19.68
N THR A 16 -44.87 0.17 -20.19
CA THR A 16 -45.99 -0.33 -19.37
C THR A 16 -45.50 -1.19 -18.20
N LEU A 17 -44.46 -2.00 -18.40
CA LEU A 17 -43.87 -2.87 -17.38
C LEU A 17 -43.07 -2.11 -16.29
N VAL A 18 -42.62 -0.88 -16.54
CA VAL A 18 -41.92 -0.06 -15.53
C VAL A 18 -42.90 0.91 -14.84
N GLU A 19 -43.97 1.32 -15.52
CA GLU A 19 -45.04 2.17 -14.98
C GLU A 19 -46.06 1.39 -14.12
N ASP A 20 -46.21 0.08 -14.33
CA ASP A 20 -47.14 -0.79 -13.59
C ASP A 20 -46.69 -0.98 -12.13
N THR A 21 -47.56 -0.58 -11.20
CA THR A 21 -47.29 -0.60 -9.76
C THR A 21 -47.15 -2.01 -9.21
N ASP A 22 -47.80 -3.00 -9.83
CA ASP A 22 -47.82 -4.39 -9.36
C ASP A 22 -46.50 -5.11 -9.68
N THR A 23 -45.68 -4.54 -10.58
CA THR A 23 -44.35 -5.07 -10.94
C THR A 23 -43.17 -4.40 -10.24
N ASN A 24 -43.42 -3.39 -9.39
CA ASN A 24 -42.38 -2.62 -8.67
C ASN A 24 -41.44 -3.47 -7.79
N GLU A 25 -41.86 -4.66 -7.33
CA GLU A 25 -41.00 -5.60 -6.58
C GLU A 25 -39.84 -6.15 -7.44
N PHE A 26 -40.00 -6.16 -8.76
CA PHE A 26 -39.05 -6.74 -9.72
C PHE A 26 -38.38 -5.67 -10.59
N ILE A 27 -39.15 -4.67 -11.01
CA ILE A 27 -38.71 -3.61 -11.92
C ILE A 27 -39.48 -2.31 -11.65
N CYS A 28 -38.78 -1.19 -11.54
CA CYS A 28 -39.37 0.10 -11.17
C CYS A 28 -38.58 1.29 -11.76
N TRP A 29 -39.20 2.48 -11.79
CA TRP A 29 -38.50 3.73 -12.11
C TRP A 29 -37.49 4.12 -11.02
N SER A 30 -36.42 4.82 -11.42
CA SER A 30 -35.54 5.52 -10.47
C SER A 30 -36.24 6.71 -9.82
N GLN A 31 -35.69 7.21 -8.71
CA GLN A 31 -36.23 8.37 -7.99
C GLN A 31 -36.30 9.66 -8.84
N GLU A 32 -35.52 9.74 -9.92
CA GLU A 32 -35.51 10.85 -10.87
C GLU A 32 -36.36 10.60 -12.12
N GLY A 33 -36.97 9.42 -12.27
CA GLY A 33 -37.80 9.04 -13.43
C GLY A 33 -37.06 8.99 -14.78
N ASN A 34 -35.72 8.98 -14.77
CA ASN A 34 -34.85 9.08 -15.95
C ASN A 34 -34.13 7.77 -16.32
N SER A 35 -34.34 6.73 -15.50
CA SER A 35 -33.79 5.38 -15.61
C SER A 35 -34.74 4.42 -14.91
N PHE A 36 -34.54 3.11 -15.11
CA PHE A 36 -35.29 2.07 -14.41
C PHE A 36 -34.34 1.04 -13.80
N LEU A 37 -34.74 0.44 -12.69
CA LEU A 37 -33.98 -0.57 -11.97
C LEU A 37 -34.67 -1.92 -12.08
N VAL A 38 -33.90 -2.99 -12.29
CA VAL A 38 -34.32 -4.37 -12.06
C VAL A 38 -33.77 -4.80 -10.71
N LEU A 39 -34.64 -5.10 -9.75
CA LEU A 39 -34.25 -5.32 -8.35
C LEU A 39 -33.71 -6.74 -8.11
N ASP A 40 -34.31 -7.75 -8.75
CA ASP A 40 -33.86 -9.14 -8.75
C ASP A 40 -33.90 -9.69 -10.18
N GLU A 41 -32.73 -9.82 -10.82
CA GLU A 41 -32.63 -10.35 -12.20
C GLU A 41 -33.18 -11.78 -12.33
N GLN A 42 -33.06 -12.61 -11.29
CA GLN A 42 -33.43 -14.03 -11.32
C GLN A 42 -34.94 -14.23 -11.20
N ARG A 43 -35.61 -13.48 -10.32
CA ARG A 43 -37.07 -13.50 -10.18
C ARG A 43 -37.74 -12.76 -11.33
N PHE A 44 -37.25 -11.58 -11.72
CA PHE A 44 -37.73 -10.87 -12.92
C PHE A 44 -37.70 -11.76 -14.17
N ALA A 45 -36.59 -12.49 -14.38
CA ALA A 45 -36.46 -13.42 -15.50
C ALA A 45 -37.48 -14.56 -15.50
N LYS A 46 -37.83 -15.10 -14.33
CA LYS A 46 -38.74 -16.26 -14.19
C LYS A 46 -40.21 -15.87 -14.11
N GLU A 47 -40.54 -14.84 -13.33
CA GLU A 47 -41.90 -14.48 -12.93
C GLU A 47 -42.52 -13.40 -13.83
N ILE A 48 -41.71 -12.52 -14.43
CA ILE A 48 -42.17 -11.35 -15.16
C ILE A 48 -41.93 -11.47 -16.67
N LEU A 49 -40.71 -11.81 -17.12
CA LEU A 49 -40.41 -11.89 -18.56
C LEU A 49 -41.39 -12.79 -19.35
N PRO A 50 -41.86 -13.96 -18.87
CA PRO A 50 -42.82 -14.80 -19.61
C PRO A 50 -44.22 -14.19 -19.77
N LYS A 51 -44.62 -13.25 -18.90
CA LYS A 51 -45.93 -12.56 -18.98
C LYS A 51 -45.93 -11.54 -20.12
N PHE A 52 -44.81 -10.82 -20.30
CA PHE A 52 -44.68 -9.73 -21.26
C PHE A 52 -44.01 -10.16 -22.59
N PHE A 53 -43.11 -11.15 -22.55
CA PHE A 53 -42.29 -11.60 -23.68
C PHE A 53 -42.33 -13.13 -23.84
N LYS A 54 -42.02 -13.63 -25.04
CA LYS A 54 -42.05 -15.09 -25.35
C LYS A 54 -40.81 -15.85 -24.84
N HIS A 55 -40.22 -15.44 -23.72
CA HIS A 55 -39.04 -16.07 -23.11
C HIS A 55 -38.86 -15.68 -21.64
N ASN A 56 -38.16 -16.52 -20.88
CA ASN A 56 -37.68 -16.24 -19.51
C ASN A 56 -36.21 -15.79 -19.45
N ASN A 57 -35.56 -15.52 -20.60
CA ASN A 57 -34.11 -15.29 -20.64
C ASN A 57 -33.75 -13.80 -20.51
N MET A 58 -33.09 -13.44 -19.40
CA MET A 58 -32.61 -12.08 -19.12
C MET A 58 -31.60 -11.56 -20.17
N ALA A 59 -30.74 -12.42 -20.72
CA ALA A 59 -29.81 -12.03 -21.77
C ALA A 59 -30.54 -11.62 -23.08
N SER A 60 -31.72 -12.19 -23.36
CA SER A 60 -32.56 -11.77 -24.49
C SER A 60 -33.20 -10.40 -24.25
N PHE A 61 -33.61 -10.10 -23.02
CA PHE A 61 -34.13 -8.80 -22.60
C PHE A 61 -33.03 -7.73 -22.68
N ILE A 62 -31.86 -7.98 -22.08
CA ILE A 62 -30.67 -7.10 -22.16
C ILE A 62 -30.22 -6.89 -23.61
N ARG A 63 -30.31 -7.92 -24.47
CA ARG A 63 -30.03 -7.77 -25.91
C ARG A 63 -30.97 -6.76 -26.57
N GLN A 64 -32.28 -6.81 -26.29
CA GLN A 64 -33.23 -5.82 -26.82
C GLN A 64 -32.89 -4.41 -26.31
N LEU A 65 -32.66 -4.23 -25.01
CA LEU A 65 -32.23 -2.94 -24.43
C LEU A 65 -31.00 -2.36 -25.15
N ASN A 66 -29.95 -3.17 -25.35
CA ASN A 66 -28.74 -2.77 -26.06
C ASN A 66 -29.00 -2.38 -27.53
N MET A 67 -29.91 -3.10 -28.21
CA MET A 67 -30.35 -2.79 -29.58
C MET A 67 -31.19 -1.51 -29.68
N TYR A 68 -31.90 -1.10 -28.62
CA TYR A 68 -32.60 0.19 -28.55
C TYR A 68 -31.76 1.32 -27.93
N GLY A 69 -30.51 1.05 -27.56
CA GLY A 69 -29.56 2.09 -27.15
C GLY A 69 -29.49 2.39 -25.66
N PHE A 70 -30.26 1.67 -24.84
CA PHE A 70 -30.14 1.72 -23.38
C PHE A 70 -28.72 1.38 -22.92
N ARG A 71 -28.34 1.87 -21.74
CA ARG A 71 -27.04 1.62 -21.11
C ARG A 71 -27.25 1.20 -19.65
N LYS A 72 -26.51 0.17 -19.20
CA LYS A 72 -26.41 -0.15 -17.76
C LYS A 72 -25.67 1.00 -17.08
N VAL A 73 -26.23 1.52 -15.99
CA VAL A 73 -25.58 2.49 -15.11
C VAL A 73 -24.59 1.74 -14.22
N MET A 74 -23.40 2.30 -14.03
CA MET A 74 -22.34 1.70 -13.23
C MET A 74 -22.15 2.50 -11.95
N HIS A 75 -22.64 1.96 -10.83
CA HIS A 75 -22.48 2.55 -9.51
C HIS A 75 -21.08 2.28 -8.98
N ILE A 76 -20.17 3.24 -9.16
CA ILE A 76 -18.77 3.15 -8.71
C ILE A 76 -18.72 3.48 -7.21
N ASP A 77 -19.12 2.53 -6.37
CA ASP A 77 -19.02 2.63 -4.92
C ASP A 77 -17.57 2.88 -4.48
N THR A 78 -17.36 3.93 -3.68
CA THR A 78 -16.02 4.41 -3.34
C THR A 78 -15.25 3.46 -2.42
N GLY A 79 -14.25 2.78 -2.98
CA GLY A 79 -13.09 2.24 -2.24
C GLY A 79 -13.31 0.94 -1.46
N ILE A 80 -14.54 0.43 -1.34
CA ILE A 80 -14.83 -0.87 -0.72
C ILE A 80 -15.45 -1.79 -1.78
N VAL A 81 -14.81 -2.92 -2.03
CA VAL A 81 -15.32 -3.95 -2.95
C VAL A 81 -16.49 -4.68 -2.29
N LYS A 82 -17.70 -4.09 -2.37
CA LYS A 82 -18.91 -4.90 -2.41
C LYS A 82 -18.81 -5.81 -3.64
N GLN A 83 -19.17 -7.08 -3.51
CA GLN A 83 -19.31 -7.91 -4.71
C GLN A 83 -20.52 -7.42 -5.52
N GLU A 84 -20.34 -7.19 -6.82
CA GLU A 84 -21.33 -6.60 -7.75
C GLU A 84 -22.57 -7.49 -8.02
N ARG A 85 -22.89 -8.45 -7.14
CA ARG A 85 -23.73 -9.61 -7.47
C ARG A 85 -25.17 -9.56 -6.92
N ASP A 86 -25.40 -8.82 -5.84
CA ASP A 86 -26.70 -8.77 -5.14
C ASP A 86 -27.29 -7.34 -5.09
N GLY A 87 -26.84 -6.45 -5.98
CA GLY A 87 -27.32 -5.07 -6.11
C GLY A 87 -28.27 -4.89 -7.31
N PRO A 88 -29.31 -4.02 -7.22
CA PRO A 88 -30.19 -3.71 -8.34
C PRO A 88 -29.43 -3.28 -9.60
N VAL A 89 -29.90 -3.72 -10.77
CA VAL A 89 -29.31 -3.36 -12.06
C VAL A 89 -30.12 -2.28 -12.74
N GLU A 90 -29.54 -1.09 -12.82
CA GLU A 90 -30.15 0.09 -13.41
C GLU A 90 -29.80 0.23 -14.91
N PHE A 91 -30.79 0.61 -15.72
CA PHE A 91 -30.65 0.96 -17.12
C PHE A 91 -31.27 2.33 -17.41
N GLN A 92 -30.57 3.16 -18.19
CA GLN A 92 -31.09 4.46 -18.64
C GLN A 92 -31.13 4.59 -20.16
N HIS A 93 -32.01 5.47 -20.66
CA HIS A 93 -31.98 5.97 -22.03
C HIS A 93 -32.57 7.40 -22.08
N PRO A 94 -31.97 8.39 -22.77
CA PRO A 94 -32.39 9.80 -22.68
C PRO A 94 -33.86 10.11 -22.98
N TYR A 95 -34.48 9.28 -23.84
CA TYR A 95 -35.88 9.37 -24.26
C TYR A 95 -36.80 8.28 -23.65
N PHE A 96 -36.34 7.57 -22.61
CA PHE A 96 -37.18 6.63 -21.84
C PHE A 96 -37.33 7.19 -20.43
N ARG A 97 -38.51 7.76 -20.13
CA ARG A 97 -38.76 8.52 -18.90
C ARG A 97 -40.16 8.23 -18.36
N GLN A 98 -40.30 8.36 -17.04
CA GLN A 98 -41.58 8.23 -16.35
C GLN A 98 -42.57 9.29 -16.84
N GLY A 99 -43.83 8.90 -17.05
CA GLY A 99 -44.89 9.81 -17.51
C GLY A 99 -44.73 10.44 -18.91
N GLN A 100 -43.72 10.04 -19.69
CA GLN A 100 -43.42 10.58 -21.03
C GLN A 100 -43.38 9.44 -22.07
N ASP A 101 -44.56 8.85 -22.37
CA ASP A 101 -44.72 7.76 -23.34
C ASP A 101 -44.63 8.23 -24.80
N ASP A 102 -44.76 9.54 -25.05
CA ASP A 102 -44.53 10.21 -26.33
C ASP A 102 -43.07 10.08 -26.79
N LEU A 103 -42.11 10.29 -25.88
CA LEU A 103 -40.68 10.24 -26.18
C LEU A 103 -40.20 8.87 -26.69
N LEU A 104 -40.96 7.79 -26.46
CA LEU A 104 -40.66 6.45 -26.95
C LEU A 104 -40.51 6.38 -28.48
N GLU A 105 -41.18 7.27 -29.23
CA GLU A 105 -41.03 7.31 -30.69
C GLU A 105 -39.63 7.74 -31.15
N ASN A 106 -38.87 8.46 -30.31
CA ASN A 106 -37.49 8.86 -30.59
C ASN A 106 -36.47 7.73 -30.39
N ILE A 107 -36.87 6.63 -29.73
CA ILE A 107 -36.00 5.46 -29.47
C ILE A 107 -35.94 4.56 -30.71
N LYS A 108 -34.98 4.84 -31.62
CA LYS A 108 -34.80 4.04 -32.84
C LYS A 108 -33.91 2.81 -32.58
N ARG A 109 -34.29 1.66 -33.15
CA ARG A 109 -33.50 0.43 -33.11
C ARG A 109 -32.19 0.61 -33.88
N LYS A 110 -31.06 0.29 -33.26
CA LYS A 110 -29.78 0.15 -33.94
C LYS A 110 -29.86 -1.01 -34.93
N VAL A 111 -29.93 -0.69 -36.22
CA VAL A 111 -29.70 -1.68 -37.28
C VAL A 111 -28.22 -2.05 -37.25
N SER A 112 -27.93 -3.32 -36.96
CA SER A 112 -26.62 -3.91 -37.18
C SER A 112 -26.40 -4.07 -38.68
N ASN A 113 -25.99 -2.99 -39.35
CA ASN A 113 -25.51 -3.06 -40.73
C ASN A 113 -24.33 -4.04 -40.76
N ALA A 114 -24.50 -5.18 -41.42
CA ALA A 114 -23.49 -6.24 -41.48
C ALA A 114 -22.30 -5.82 -42.36
N ARG A 115 -21.42 -4.99 -41.82
CA ARG A 115 -20.08 -4.71 -42.34
C ARG A 115 -19.05 -5.17 -41.30
N PRO A 116 -18.09 -6.05 -41.64
CA PRO A 116 -17.11 -6.57 -40.71
C PRO A 116 -15.95 -5.57 -40.47
N GLU A 117 -16.28 -4.35 -40.01
CA GLU A 117 -15.31 -3.27 -39.76
C GLU A 117 -15.29 -2.82 -38.28
N ASP A 118 -16.26 -3.19 -37.44
CA ASP A 118 -16.28 -2.86 -35.99
C ASP A 118 -15.25 -3.66 -35.14
N ASN A 119 -14.23 -4.24 -35.78
CA ASN A 119 -13.01 -4.74 -35.13
C ASN A 119 -11.75 -3.93 -35.51
N LYS A 120 -11.93 -2.85 -36.28
CA LYS A 120 -10.86 -1.93 -36.67
C LYS A 120 -10.91 -0.73 -35.74
N ILE A 121 -10.04 -0.75 -34.73
CA ILE A 121 -9.89 0.34 -33.76
C ILE A 121 -9.72 1.64 -34.56
N ARG A 122 -10.60 2.63 -34.34
CA ARG A 122 -10.57 3.91 -35.06
C ARG A 122 -9.16 4.50 -34.94
N GLN A 123 -8.63 5.05 -36.03
CA GLN A 123 -7.27 5.61 -36.00
C GLN A 123 -7.12 6.72 -34.95
N GLU A 124 -8.19 7.50 -34.72
CA GLU A 124 -8.32 8.46 -33.62
C GLU A 124 -8.20 7.83 -32.22
N ASP A 125 -8.77 6.64 -32.02
CA ASP A 125 -8.74 5.93 -30.74
C ASP A 125 -7.38 5.24 -30.52
N LEU A 126 -6.75 4.73 -31.57
CA LEU A 126 -5.32 4.36 -31.54
C LEU A 126 -4.44 5.55 -31.16
N THR A 127 -4.67 6.75 -31.73
CA THR A 127 -3.93 7.96 -31.35
C THR A 127 -4.17 8.35 -29.88
N LYS A 128 -5.40 8.25 -29.38
CA LYS A 128 -5.72 8.49 -27.94
C LYS A 128 -5.04 7.46 -27.03
N ILE A 129 -4.99 6.19 -27.42
CA ILE A 129 -4.31 5.12 -26.66
C ILE A 129 -2.80 5.33 -26.67
N LEU A 130 -2.20 5.69 -27.80
CA LEU A 130 -0.77 6.00 -27.86
C LEU A 130 -0.41 7.24 -27.02
N ALA A 131 -1.22 8.29 -27.08
CA ALA A 131 -1.05 9.48 -26.24
C ALA A 131 -1.24 9.19 -24.74
N SER A 132 -2.19 8.33 -24.36
CA SER A 132 -2.40 7.96 -22.96
C SER A 132 -1.25 7.08 -22.44
N VAL A 133 -0.79 6.09 -23.22
CA VAL A 133 0.40 5.26 -22.94
C VAL A 133 1.66 6.13 -22.79
N GLN A 134 1.87 7.10 -23.69
CA GLN A 134 2.99 8.05 -23.59
C GLN A 134 2.89 8.90 -22.31
N SER A 135 1.68 9.36 -21.95
CA SER A 135 1.47 10.08 -20.68
C SER A 135 1.69 9.22 -19.44
N VAL A 136 1.45 7.90 -19.53
CA VAL A 136 1.75 6.93 -18.46
C VAL A 136 3.26 6.69 -18.38
N HIS A 137 3.96 6.58 -19.51
CA HIS A 137 5.41 6.44 -19.55
C HIS A 137 6.11 7.60 -18.84
N SER A 138 5.78 8.85 -19.17
CA SER A 138 6.37 10.02 -18.49
C SER A 138 5.99 10.17 -17.02
N LYS A 139 4.85 9.60 -16.59
CA LYS A 139 4.50 9.48 -15.16
C LYS A 139 5.32 8.38 -14.48
N GLN A 140 5.51 7.25 -15.14
CA GLN A 140 6.33 6.13 -14.65
C GLN A 140 7.79 6.55 -14.47
N GLU A 141 8.38 7.24 -15.45
CA GLU A 141 9.73 7.83 -15.34
C GLU A 141 9.84 8.80 -14.15
N ASN A 142 8.80 9.60 -13.87
CA ASN A 142 8.78 10.48 -12.69
C ASN A 142 8.70 9.68 -11.37
N ILE A 143 7.91 8.61 -11.34
CA ILE A 143 7.78 7.70 -10.18
C ILE A 143 9.10 6.97 -9.93
N ASP A 144 9.74 6.43 -10.97
CA ASP A 144 11.02 5.72 -10.85
C ASP A 144 12.17 6.66 -10.48
N ALA A 145 12.18 7.90 -10.99
CA ALA A 145 13.12 8.93 -10.54
C ALA A 145 12.91 9.34 -9.07
N ARG A 146 11.66 9.45 -8.62
CA ARG A 146 11.30 9.66 -7.19
C ARG A 146 11.70 8.46 -6.33
N LEU A 147 11.46 7.23 -6.79
CA LEU A 147 11.79 6.00 -6.08
C LEU A 147 13.32 5.84 -5.99
N ALA A 148 14.06 6.13 -7.06
CA ALA A 148 15.53 6.15 -7.06
C ALA A 148 16.10 7.23 -6.14
N THR A 149 15.51 8.44 -6.08
CA THR A 149 15.94 9.47 -5.13
C THR A 149 15.60 9.10 -3.69
N LEU A 150 14.42 8.53 -3.41
CA LEU A 150 14.04 7.99 -2.09
C LEU A 150 14.97 6.86 -1.64
N LYS A 151 15.28 5.89 -2.51
CA LYS A 151 16.23 4.81 -2.22
C LYS A 151 17.63 5.36 -1.91
N ARG A 152 18.08 6.37 -2.66
CA ARG A 152 19.36 7.08 -2.43
C ARG A 152 19.34 7.99 -1.19
N SER A 153 18.21 8.60 -0.80
CA SER A 153 18.13 9.45 0.39
C SER A 153 18.05 8.61 1.66
N SER A 154 17.26 7.54 1.66
CA SER A 154 17.22 6.55 2.74
C SER A 154 18.60 5.93 2.95
N GLY A 155 19.23 5.39 1.91
CA GLY A 155 20.60 4.85 2.00
C GLY A 155 21.62 5.85 2.55
N ARG A 156 21.64 7.09 2.03
CA ARG A 156 22.52 8.16 2.56
C ARG A 156 22.18 8.55 3.99
N THR A 157 20.94 8.41 4.45
CA THR A 157 20.52 8.72 5.83
C THR A 157 20.97 7.62 6.80
N TYR A 158 20.84 6.35 6.41
CA TYR A 158 21.40 5.23 7.18
C TYR A 158 22.92 5.32 7.26
N MET A 159 23.62 5.54 6.14
CA MET A 159 25.08 5.68 6.13
C MET A 159 25.57 6.90 6.92
N LYS A 160 24.88 8.05 6.83
CA LYS A 160 25.20 9.23 7.67
C LYS A 160 24.99 8.95 9.17
N ARG A 161 23.87 8.33 9.56
CA ARG A 161 23.63 7.94 10.95
C ARG A 161 24.65 6.93 11.46
N HIS A 162 25.01 5.94 10.64
CA HIS A 162 26.04 4.96 10.98
C HIS A 162 27.40 5.63 11.19
N ASN A 163 27.86 6.44 10.25
CA ASN A 163 29.16 7.15 10.36
C ASN A 163 29.19 8.17 11.51
N GLN A 164 28.05 8.81 11.82
CA GLN A 164 27.93 9.66 13.00
C GLN A 164 28.03 8.85 14.30
N MET A 165 27.37 7.69 14.37
CA MET A 165 27.44 6.78 15.52
C MET A 165 28.84 6.22 15.73
N THR A 166 29.51 5.72 14.68
CA THR A 166 30.89 5.20 14.78
C THR A 166 31.86 6.30 15.19
N GLY A 167 31.77 7.51 14.62
CA GLY A 167 32.58 8.66 15.01
C GLY A 167 32.42 9.06 16.48
N ILE A 168 31.20 9.01 17.03
CA ILE A 168 30.94 9.23 18.46
C ILE A 168 31.56 8.11 19.31
N VAL A 169 31.44 6.85 18.90
CA VAL A 169 32.04 5.71 19.60
C VAL A 169 33.57 5.81 19.64
N TYR A 170 34.23 6.06 18.50
CA TYR A 170 35.69 6.24 18.45
C TYR A 170 36.16 7.44 19.28
N ARG A 171 35.41 8.55 19.29
CA ARG A 171 35.72 9.71 20.14
C ARG A 171 35.62 9.35 21.63
N ASN A 172 34.58 8.62 22.04
CA ASN A 172 34.42 8.21 23.43
C ASN A 172 35.49 7.21 23.87
N ILE A 173 35.84 6.23 23.02
CA ILE A 173 36.94 5.27 23.26
C ILE A 173 38.28 6.01 23.41
N SER A 174 38.61 6.94 22.51
CA SER A 174 39.89 7.66 22.58
C SER A 174 39.99 8.62 23.77
N VAL A 175 38.87 9.22 24.22
CA VAL A 175 38.81 9.98 25.48
C VAL A 175 39.01 9.05 26.69
N PHE A 176 38.29 7.93 26.74
CA PHE A 176 38.42 6.93 27.82
C PHE A 176 39.83 6.35 27.91
N GLN A 177 40.48 6.06 26.79
CA GLN A 177 41.88 5.64 26.75
C GLN A 177 42.81 6.74 27.31
N ARG A 178 42.63 8.00 26.92
CA ARG A 178 43.45 9.10 27.44
C ARG A 178 43.27 9.32 28.94
N THR A 179 42.04 9.29 29.46
CA THR A 179 41.78 9.48 30.90
C THR A 179 42.26 8.29 31.73
N THR A 180 42.02 7.05 31.27
CA THR A 180 42.53 5.85 31.95
C THR A 180 44.06 5.80 31.93
N ILE A 181 44.72 5.99 30.78
CA ILE A 181 46.19 6.02 30.70
C ILE A 181 46.77 7.13 31.59
N SER A 182 46.19 8.34 31.59
CA SER A 182 46.65 9.43 32.45
C SER A 182 46.46 9.13 33.94
N TRP A 183 45.35 8.51 34.33
CA TRP A 183 45.09 8.09 35.72
C TRP A 183 46.01 6.95 36.17
N PHE A 184 46.24 5.95 35.31
CA PHE A 184 47.19 4.88 35.57
C PHE A 184 48.63 5.40 35.67
N LEU A 185 49.06 6.31 34.78
CA LEU A 185 50.36 6.98 34.89
C LEU A 185 50.45 7.75 36.22
N PHE A 186 49.44 8.51 36.61
CA PHE A 186 49.42 9.21 37.90
C PHE A 186 49.54 8.24 39.09
N LEU A 187 48.85 7.10 39.08
CA LEU A 187 48.95 6.06 40.10
C LEU A 187 50.32 5.34 40.12
N PHE A 188 50.99 5.22 38.98
CA PHE A 188 52.32 4.62 38.88
C PHE A 188 53.45 5.58 39.28
N LEU A 189 53.38 6.85 38.87
CA LEU A 189 54.36 7.88 39.20
C LEU A 189 54.30 8.32 40.66
N ASN A 190 53.14 8.29 41.30
CA ASN A 190 52.98 8.61 42.73
C ASN A 190 53.09 7.37 43.66
N ARG A 191 53.81 6.33 43.25
CA ARG A 191 54.17 5.21 44.13
C ARG A 191 55.16 5.68 45.21
N PRO A 192 54.85 5.62 46.52
CA PRO A 192 55.83 5.94 47.56
C PRO A 192 56.94 4.88 47.57
N ILE A 193 58.18 5.32 47.33
CA ILE A 193 59.34 4.44 47.20
C ILE A 193 59.86 4.05 48.60
N LEU A 194 59.48 2.87 49.10
CA LEU A 194 60.05 2.28 50.32
C LEU A 194 61.42 1.63 50.04
N MET A 195 62.41 2.46 49.72
CA MET A 195 63.83 2.09 49.77
C MET A 195 64.31 2.03 51.22
N ASN A 196 64.36 0.83 51.82
CA ASN A 196 65.00 0.61 53.12
C ASN A 196 66.31 -0.17 52.95
N GLY A 197 67.39 0.56 52.69
CA GLY A 197 68.74 0.02 52.71
C GLY A 197 69.37 0.09 54.10
N ASN A 198 70.13 -0.95 54.47
CA ASN A 198 71.06 -0.98 55.60
C ASN A 198 70.48 -0.89 57.03
N GLY A 199 69.86 -1.98 57.46
CA GLY A 199 70.54 -2.80 58.48
C GLY A 199 70.47 -2.36 59.95
N LYS A 200 69.28 -2.09 60.50
CA LYS A 200 68.92 -2.37 61.91
C LYS A 200 67.40 -2.47 62.06
N LYS A 201 66.90 -3.50 62.76
CA LYS A 201 65.44 -3.68 63.01
C LYS A 201 65.02 -2.89 64.27
N PRO A 202 64.10 -1.90 64.18
CA PRO A 202 63.42 -1.40 65.37
C PRO A 202 62.44 -2.48 65.88
N LYS A 203 62.67 -3.00 67.10
CA LYS A 203 61.81 -4.01 67.72
C LYS A 203 60.67 -3.36 68.51
N PHE A 204 59.58 -3.01 67.83
CA PHE A 204 58.24 -2.97 68.45
C PHE A 204 57.16 -3.32 67.40
N ILE A 205 57.28 -4.52 66.85
CA ILE A 205 56.17 -5.24 66.22
C ILE A 205 56.06 -6.57 66.96
N HIS A 206 54.88 -6.85 67.53
CA HIS A 206 54.40 -8.20 67.73
C HIS A 206 53.08 -8.36 66.97
N GLN A 207 52.87 -9.54 66.39
CA GLN A 207 51.68 -9.83 65.58
C GLN A 207 50.44 -10.06 66.46
N ILE A 208 49.28 -9.64 65.96
CA ILE A 208 48.12 -10.50 65.66
C ILE A 208 47.62 -9.99 64.28
N TYR A 209 47.97 -10.66 63.16
CA TYR A 209 47.16 -11.67 62.44
C TYR A 209 45.88 -11.10 61.75
N ASP A 210 45.50 -11.41 60.50
CA ASP A 210 46.17 -12.11 59.35
C ASP A 210 45.28 -11.87 58.08
N ASP A 211 45.46 -12.38 56.84
CA ASP A 211 46.42 -13.27 56.15
C ASP A 211 46.56 -12.78 54.66
N LYS A 212 47.17 -13.59 53.79
CA LYS A 212 47.60 -13.40 52.37
C LYS A 212 46.66 -12.70 51.35
N VAL A 213 45.39 -12.41 51.66
CA VAL A 213 44.38 -11.95 50.68
C VAL A 213 44.87 -10.76 49.83
N CYS A 214 45.46 -9.74 50.45
CA CYS A 214 45.76 -8.48 49.77
C CYS A 214 46.77 -8.62 48.61
N VAL A 215 47.76 -9.49 48.71
CA VAL A 215 48.80 -9.64 47.68
C VAL A 215 48.31 -10.45 46.49
N GLU A 216 47.51 -11.51 46.72
CA GLU A 216 46.87 -12.26 45.64
C GLU A 216 45.74 -11.48 44.96
N GLN A 217 44.96 -10.68 45.70
CA GLN A 217 43.90 -9.86 45.11
C GLN A 217 44.49 -8.85 44.12
N VAL A 218 45.54 -8.14 44.52
CA VAL A 218 46.23 -7.16 43.67
C VAL A 218 46.89 -7.83 42.45
N SER A 219 47.48 -9.02 42.57
CA SER A 219 48.07 -9.70 41.40
C SER A 219 47.01 -10.23 40.42
N LYS A 220 45.89 -10.75 40.93
CA LYS A 220 44.73 -11.19 40.11
C LYS A 220 44.06 -10.01 39.41
N GLU A 221 43.89 -8.88 40.08
CA GLU A 221 43.40 -7.65 39.46
C GLU A 221 44.39 -7.09 38.41
N TRP A 222 45.70 -7.15 38.65
CA TRP A 222 46.70 -6.72 37.65
C TRP A 222 46.73 -7.64 36.40
N LEU A 223 46.54 -8.94 36.59
CA LEU A 223 46.37 -9.91 35.50
C LEU A 223 45.06 -9.69 34.74
N LEU A 224 43.93 -9.48 35.43
CA LEU A 224 42.65 -9.16 34.80
C LEU A 224 42.71 -7.83 34.04
N PHE A 225 43.38 -6.82 34.60
CA PHE A 225 43.53 -5.52 33.95
C PHE A 225 44.44 -5.60 32.71
N THR A 226 45.56 -6.33 32.77
CA THR A 226 46.42 -6.55 31.59
C THR A 226 45.74 -7.41 30.53
N LEU A 227 44.93 -8.42 30.90
CA LEU A 227 44.06 -9.14 29.96
C LEU A 227 42.99 -8.24 29.34
N CYS A 228 42.35 -7.35 30.11
CA CYS A 228 41.39 -6.39 29.58
C CYS A 228 42.04 -5.40 28.61
N PHE A 229 43.18 -4.81 28.98
CA PHE A 229 43.90 -3.86 28.13
C PHE A 229 44.40 -4.53 26.84
N SER A 230 44.93 -5.76 26.94
CA SER A 230 45.32 -6.58 25.80
C SER A 230 44.13 -6.91 24.89
N LYS A 231 42.98 -7.31 25.45
CA LYS A 231 41.74 -7.55 24.69
C LYS A 231 41.21 -6.29 24.01
N VAL A 232 41.27 -5.12 24.66
CA VAL A 232 40.84 -3.84 24.08
C VAL A 232 41.77 -3.43 22.92
N LEU A 233 43.09 -3.58 23.08
CA LEU A 233 44.04 -3.35 21.98
C LEU A 233 43.83 -4.35 20.83
N PHE A 234 43.60 -5.62 21.13
CA PHE A 234 43.34 -6.66 20.12
C PHE A 234 42.03 -6.40 19.35
N LEU A 235 40.95 -6.00 20.04
CA LEU A 235 39.70 -5.56 19.41
C LEU A 235 39.91 -4.31 18.54
N SER A 236 40.69 -3.34 19.00
CA SER A 236 41.02 -2.14 18.20
C SER A 236 41.85 -2.50 16.96
N ALA A 237 42.78 -3.46 17.06
CA ALA A 237 43.58 -3.93 15.93
C ALA A 237 42.77 -4.81 14.96
N ALA A 238 41.79 -5.57 15.45
CA ALA A 238 40.86 -6.35 14.63
C ALA A 238 39.88 -5.45 13.86
N LEU A 239 39.35 -4.39 14.49
CA LEU A 239 38.51 -3.39 13.83
C LEU A 239 39.26 -2.70 12.69
N ASN A 240 40.50 -2.24 12.92
CA ASN A 240 41.36 -1.66 11.87
C ASN A 240 41.75 -2.65 10.75
N LYS A 241 41.45 -3.95 10.89
CA LYS A 241 41.71 -4.99 9.87
C LYS A 241 40.45 -5.39 9.07
N LEU A 242 39.29 -4.84 9.40
CA LEU A 242 38.01 -5.07 8.71
C LEU A 242 37.65 -3.94 7.73
N GLU A 243 38.59 -3.03 7.46
CA GLU A 243 38.40 -1.82 6.65
C GLU A 243 39.28 -1.82 5.37
N VAL A 244 39.59 -3.02 4.85
CA VAL A 244 40.28 -3.30 3.57
C VAL A 244 39.51 -4.37 2.81
#